data_AF-A0A6C0U5X5-F1
#
_entry.id   AF-A0A6C0U5X5-F1
#
_cell.length_a   1.000
_cell.length_b   1.000
_cell.length_c   1.000
_cell.angle_alpha   90.00
_cell.angle_beta   90.00
_cell.angle_gamma   90.00
#
_symmetry.space_group_name_H-M   'P 1'
#
loop_
_entity.id
_entity.type
_entity.pdbx_description
1 polymer ?
#
loop_
_entity_poly.entity_id
_entity_poly.type
_entity_poly.pdbx_seq_one_letter_code
_entity_poly.pdbx_strand_id
1 'polypeptide(L)' 'MATALIQRLEMISAARGAYLMFVQADTGPEDEPAIALYSKLGTREEVLHFDLPAESENGVA' A
#
# COMPACT_ATOMS: atom_id res chain seq x y z
N MET A 1 6.77 -14.55 5.94
CA MET A 1 5.98 -13.87 7.00
C MET A 1 4.97 -12.89 6.43
N ALA A 2 5.37 -11.92 5.60
CA ALA A 2 4.45 -10.91 5.04
C ALA A 2 3.20 -11.50 4.34
N THR A 3 3.36 -12.57 3.53
CA THR A 3 2.23 -13.27 2.90
C THR A 3 1.18 -13.75 3.90
N ALA A 4 1.60 -14.30 5.04
CA ALA A 4 0.67 -14.79 6.08
C ALA A 4 -0.09 -13.64 6.75
N LEU A 5 0.55 -12.47 6.90
CA LEU A 5 -0.12 -11.27 7.40
C LEU A 5 -1.17 -10.75 6.41
N ILE A 6 -0.84 -10.70 5.11
CA ILE A 6 -1.77 -10.29 4.06
C ILE A 6 -2.97 -11.24 3.99
N GLN A 7 -2.73 -12.55 4.01
CA GLN A 7 -3.80 -13.56 4.04
C GLN A 7 -4.67 -13.45 5.30
N ARG A 8 -4.06 -13.13 6.45
CA ARG A 8 -4.83 -12.91 7.68
C ARG A 8 -5.70 -11.66 7.57
N LEU A 9 -5.18 -10.59 6.97
CA LEU A 9 -5.94 -9.37 6.72
C LEU A 9 -7.07 -9.61 5.73
N GLU A 10 -6.84 -10.38 4.66
CA GLU A 10 -7.86 -10.76 3.67
C GLU A 10 -9.08 -11.42 4.34
N MET A 11 -8.84 -12.37 5.25
CA MET A 11 -9.91 -13.01 6.03
C MET A 11 -10.70 -12.01 6.89
N ILE A 12 -10.01 -11.04 7.51
CA ILE A 12 -10.65 -10.01 8.33
C ILE A 12 -11.45 -9.04 7.45
N SER A 13 -10.90 -8.66 6.31
CA SER A 13 -11.52 -7.78 5.31
C SER A 13 -12.82 -8.39 4.77
N ALA A 14 -12.78 -9.68 4.39
CA ALA A 14 -13.97 -10.40 3.95
C ALA A 14 -15.06 -10.46 5.04
N ALA A 15 -14.69 -10.75 6.29
CA ALA A 15 -15.62 -10.75 7.41
C ALA A 15 -16.25 -9.37 7.70
N ARG A 16 -15.61 -8.29 7.25
CA ARG A 16 -16.10 -6.91 7.38
C ARG A 16 -16.88 -6.42 6.15
N GLY A 17 -17.06 -7.26 5.13
CA GLY A 17 -17.73 -6.88 3.89
C GLY A 17 -16.88 -6.01 2.96
N ALA A 18 -15.56 -5.95 3.16
CA ALA A 18 -14.66 -5.28 2.22
C ALA A 18 -14.53 -6.13 0.95
N TYR A 19 -14.68 -5.49 -0.21
CA TYR A 19 -14.62 -6.15 -1.51
C TYR A 19 -13.22 -6.12 -2.15
N LEU A 20 -12.36 -5.19 -1.72
CA LEU A 20 -11.04 -4.96 -2.30
C LEU A 20 -10.07 -4.44 -1.24
N MET A 21 -8.82 -4.86 -1.34
CA MET A 21 -7.69 -4.28 -0.61
C MET A 21 -6.72 -3.68 -1.63
N PHE A 22 -6.19 -2.50 -1.33
CA PHE A 22 -5.18 -1.83 -2.13
C PHE A 22 -3.95 -1.54 -1.27
N VAL A 23 -2.77 -1.52 -1.90
CA VAL A 23 -1.49 -1.24 -1.27
C VAL A 23 -0.57 -0.56 -2.28
N GLN A 24 0.29 0.32 -1.81
CA GLN A 24 1.31 1.00 -2.62
C GLN A 24 2.71 0.57 -2.15
N ALA A 25 3.69 0.70 -3.04
CA ALA A 25 5.10 0.56 -2.75
C ALA A 25 5.84 1.67 -3.50
N ASP A 26 6.89 2.20 -2.89
CA ASP A 26 7.78 3.15 -3.55
C ASP A 26 8.54 2.46 -4.69
N THR A 27 8.96 3.25 -5.68
CA THR A 27 9.69 2.71 -6.85
C THR A 27 11.19 2.58 -6.62
N GLY A 28 11.67 2.99 -5.43
CA GLY A 28 13.07 2.88 -5.03
C GLY A 28 13.52 1.43 -4.78
N PRO A 29 14.84 1.16 -4.82
CA PRO A 29 15.40 -0.18 -4.60
C PRO A 29 15.06 -0.78 -3.24
N GLU A 30 14.80 0.06 -2.22
CA GLU A 30 14.36 -0.35 -0.89
C GLU A 30 13.05 -1.15 -0.90
N ASP A 31 12.19 -0.90 -1.88
CA ASP A 31 10.84 -1.48 -1.97
C ASP A 31 10.73 -2.58 -3.05
N GLU A 32 11.81 -2.95 -3.72
CA GLU A 32 11.84 -4.11 -4.64
C GLU A 32 11.23 -5.39 -4.03
N PRO A 33 11.52 -5.75 -2.76
CA PRO A 33 10.90 -6.92 -2.14
C PRO A 33 9.38 -6.77 -1.96
N ALA A 34 8.89 -5.56 -1.69
CA ALA A 34 7.47 -5.26 -1.54
C ALA A 34 6.77 -5.31 -2.91
N ILE A 35 7.34 -4.69 -3.94
CA ILE A 35 6.88 -4.76 -5.33
C ILE A 35 6.76 -6.23 -5.76
N ALA A 36 7.79 -7.05 -5.51
CA ALA A 36 7.79 -8.46 -5.88
C ALA A 36 6.75 -9.28 -5.09
N LEU A 37 6.49 -8.94 -3.83
CA LEU A 37 5.46 -9.57 -3.01
C LEU A 37 4.06 -9.22 -3.53
N TYR A 38 3.75 -7.94 -3.73
CA TYR A 38 2.43 -7.49 -4.15
C TYR A 38 2.11 -7.94 -5.58
N SER A 39 3.10 -7.93 -6.47
CA SER A 39 2.95 -8.43 -7.85
C SER A 39 2.61 -9.92 -7.91
N LYS A 40 2.94 -10.71 -6.88
CA LYS A 40 2.54 -12.12 -6.79
C LYS A 40 1.13 -12.31 -6.25
N LEU A 41 0.60 -11.34 -5.50
CA LEU A 41 -0.65 -11.46 -4.75
C LEU A 41 -1.81 -10.68 -5.39
N GLY A 42 -1.52 -9.70 -6.24
CA GLY A 42 -2.53 -8.86 -6.89
C GLY A 42 -2.09 -8.34 -8.24
N THR A 43 -2.85 -7.37 -8.76
CA THR A 43 -2.56 -6.70 -10.03
C THR A 43 -1.94 -5.34 -9.76
N ARG A 44 -0.78 -5.07 -10.39
CA ARG A 44 -0.11 -3.78 -10.31
C ARG A 44 -0.79 -2.78 -11.24
N GLU A 45 -1.02 -1.57 -10.73
CA GLU A 45 -1.40 -0.40 -11.51
C GLU A 45 -0.33 0.68 -11.32
N GLU A 46 0.12 1.30 -12.41
CA GLU A 46 1.02 2.46 -12.36
C GLU A 46 0.15 3.72 -12.18
N VAL A 47 0.19 4.32 -10.98
CA VAL A 47 -0.65 5.47 -10.63
C VAL A 47 0.20 6.66 -10.21
N LEU A 48 -0.34 7.87 -10.35
CA LEU A 48 0.29 9.09 -9.84
C LEU A 48 -0.13 9.32 -8.39
N HIS A 49 0.85 9.40 -7.49
CA HIS A 49 0.66 9.82 -6.10
C HIS A 49 0.86 11.34 -5.99
N PHE A 50 -0.02 12.03 -5.27
CA PHE A 50 0.08 13.47 -5.02
C PHE A 50 0.05 13.75 -3.53
N ASP A 51 1.14 14.31 -3.01
CA ASP A 51 1.18 14.87 -1.67
C ASP A 51 0.65 16.31 -1.70
N LEU A 52 -0.35 16.61 -0.89
CA LEU A 52 -0.87 17.96 -0.70
C LEU A 52 -0.52 18.43 0.71
N PRO A 53 0.30 19.48 0.87
CA PRO A 53 0.55 20.03 2.20
C PRO A 53 -0.75 20.61 2.77
N ALA A 54 -0.98 20.41 4.07
CA ALA A 54 -2.04 21.13 4.78
C ALA A 54 -1.62 22.59 4.98
N GLU A 55 -2.56 23.54 4.96
CA GLU A 55 -2.31 24.98 5.22
C GLU A 55 -1.90 25.31 6.67
N SER A 56 -1.23 24.38 7.36
CA SER A 56 -0.59 24.61 8.64
C SER A 56 0.92 24.41 8.56
N GLU A 57 1.54 24.90 7.48
CA GLU A 57 2.90 25.43 7.63
C GLU A 57 2.78 26.79 8.34
N ASN A 58 2.61 26.75 9.65
CA ASN A 58 3.16 27.84 10.46
C ASN A 58 4.67 27.75 10.28
N GLY A 59 5.20 28.60 9.40
CA GLY A 59 6.59 28.60 9.02
C GLY A 59 7.52 28.65 10.23
N VAL A 60 8.41 27.65 10.32
CA VAL A 60 9.73 27.79 10.93
C VAL A 60 10.66 26.76 10.28
N ALA A 61 11.48 27.22 9.34
CA ALA A 61 12.92 26.96 9.24
C ALA A 61 13.50 27.80 8.11
#